data_AF-A0AAJ5QXT8-F1
#
_entry.id   AF-A0AAJ5QXT8-F1
#
_cell.length_a   1.000
_cell.length_b   1.000
_cell.length_c   1.000
_cell.angle_alpha   90.00
_cell.angle_beta   90.00
_cell.angle_gamma   90.00
#
_symmetry.space_group_name_H-M   'P 1'
#
loop_
_entity.id
_entity.type
_entity.pdbx_description
1 polymer ?
#
loop_
_entity_poly.entity_id
_entity_poly.type
_entity_poly.pdbx_seq_one_letter_code
_entity_poly.pdbx_strand_id
1 'polypeptide(L)'
;MLNRVYDKYLAAYSCVAGCIYDFKNNEKGVTAVEYAIVIAGVAAVVAVVFGSGGTVETMLTDIFDSIKTKVDNSMAGATPAP
;
A
#
# COMPACT_ATOMS: atom_id res chain seq x y z
N MET A 1 44.85 -38.25 -9.46
CA MET A 1 43.95 -38.01 -8.31
C MET A 1 44.17 -36.64 -7.66
N LEU A 2 45.40 -36.10 -7.58
CA LEU A 2 45.67 -34.78 -7.00
C LEU A 2 44.90 -33.61 -7.65
N ASN A 3 44.79 -33.56 -8.99
CA ASN A 3 44.07 -32.47 -9.67
C ASN A 3 42.58 -32.39 -9.29
N ARG A 4 41.93 -33.53 -9.05
CA ARG A 4 40.52 -33.58 -8.57
C ARG A 4 40.36 -32.99 -7.18
N VAL A 5 41.38 -33.11 -6.33
CA VAL A 5 41.35 -32.57 -4.97
C VAL A 5 41.56 -31.05 -5.04
N TYR A 6 42.52 -30.60 -5.84
CA TYR A 6 42.80 -29.18 -6.03
C TYR A 6 41.60 -28.42 -6.63
N ASP A 7 40.94 -28.98 -7.64
CA ASP A 7 39.73 -28.41 -8.24
C ASP A 7 38.58 -28.27 -7.22
N LYS A 8 38.41 -29.26 -6.32
CA LYS A 8 37.37 -29.18 -5.28
C LYS A 8 37.67 -28.12 -4.23
N TYR A 9 38.94 -27.94 -3.86
CA TYR A 9 39.34 -26.87 -2.94
C TYR A 9 39.16 -25.48 -3.56
N LEU A 10 39.53 -25.32 -4.84
CA LEU A 10 39.36 -24.05 -5.55
C LEU A 10 37.87 -23.72 -5.74
N ALA A 11 37.05 -24.72 -6.10
CA ALA A 11 35.60 -24.56 -6.23
C ALA A 11 34.92 -24.23 -4.90
N ALA A 12 35.38 -24.82 -3.79
CA ALA A 12 34.89 -24.47 -2.46
C ALA A 12 35.25 -23.03 -2.07
N TYR A 13 36.50 -22.61 -2.34
CA TYR A 13 36.94 -21.24 -2.08
C TYR A 13 36.15 -20.21 -2.90
N SER A 14 35.96 -20.46 -4.20
CA SER A 14 35.18 -19.57 -5.07
C SER A 14 33.69 -19.55 -4.73
N CYS A 15 33.13 -20.69 -4.30
CA CYS A 15 31.75 -20.76 -3.82
C CYS A 15 31.55 -19.89 -2.57
N VAL A 16 32.42 -20.02 -1.56
CA VAL A 16 32.33 -19.23 -0.33
C VAL A 16 32.55 -17.75 -0.61
N ALA A 17 33.56 -17.40 -1.43
CA ALA A 17 33.81 -16.01 -1.81
C ALA A 17 32.63 -15.41 -2.60
N GLY A 18 32.01 -16.18 -3.50
CA GLY A 18 30.81 -15.79 -4.22
C GLY A 18 29.62 -15.58 -3.30
N CYS A 19 29.36 -16.49 -2.36
CA CYS A 19 28.27 -16.34 -1.39
C CYS A 19 28.44 -15.09 -0.49
N ILE A 20 29.67 -14.75 -0.10
CA ILE A 20 29.93 -13.54 0.71
C ILE A 20 29.72 -12.28 -0.13
N TYR A 21 30.12 -12.30 -1.40
CA TYR A 21 29.91 -11.19 -2.32
C TYR A 21 28.41 -10.95 -2.56
N ASP A 22 27.65 -12.03 -2.83
CA ASP A 22 26.21 -11.99 -3.01
C ASP A 22 25.48 -11.56 -1.73
N PHE A 23 25.95 -12.00 -0.56
CA PHE A 23 25.39 -11.59 0.74
C PHE A 23 25.60 -10.09 0.99
N LYS A 24 26.79 -9.56 0.70
CA LYS A 24 27.09 -8.13 0.85
C LYS A 24 26.26 -7.26 -0.11
N ASN A 25 26.03 -7.76 -1.32
CA ASN A 25 25.23 -7.09 -2.34
C ASN A 25 23.74 -7.47 -2.27
N ASN A 26 23.30 -8.12 -1.19
CA ASN A 26 21.93 -8.58 -1.07
C ASN A 26 20.98 -7.42 -0.74
N GLU A 27 20.37 -6.85 -1.76
CA GLU A 27 19.44 -5.73 -1.65
C GLU A 27 18.05 -6.15 -1.16
N LYS A 28 17.76 -7.46 -1.05
CA LYS A 28 16.43 -7.99 -0.65
C LYS A 28 15.92 -7.37 0.65
N GLY A 29 16.81 -7.10 1.61
CA GLY A 29 16.47 -6.48 2.89
C GLY A 29 16.12 -5.00 2.78
N VAL A 30 16.85 -4.23 1.97
CA VAL A 30 16.59 -2.80 1.74
C VAL A 30 15.30 -2.62 0.96
N THR A 31 15.08 -3.45 -0.06
CA THR A 31 13.86 -3.47 -0.85
C THR A 31 12.62 -3.78 0.00
N ALA A 32 12.73 -4.69 0.97
CA ALA A 32 11.61 -5.01 1.87
C ALA A 32 11.22 -3.81 2.76
N VAL A 33 12.20 -3.07 3.28
CA VAL A 33 11.95 -1.88 4.12
C VAL A 33 11.35 -0.72 3.30
N GLU A 34 11.82 -0.53 2.07
CA GLU A 34 11.30 0.51 1.19
C GLU A 34 9.82 0.28 0.87
N TYR A 35 9.45 -0.92 0.43
CA TYR A 35 8.06 -1.25 0.17
C TYR A 35 7.19 -1.20 1.42
N ALA A 36 7.73 -1.56 2.59
CA ALA A 36 6.99 -1.47 3.86
C ALA A 36 6.60 -0.03 4.20
N ILE A 37 7.52 0.93 4.02
CA ILE A 37 7.25 2.35 4.28
C ILE A 37 6.27 2.91 3.23
N VAL A 38 6.40 2.52 1.97
CA VAL A 38 5.46 2.92 0.91
C VAL A 38 4.03 2.45 1.25
N ILE A 39 3.87 1.20 1.66
CA ILE A 39 2.55 0.66 2.06
C ILE A 39 1.98 1.42 3.26
N ALA A 40 2.81 1.75 4.25
CA ALA A 40 2.38 2.55 5.40
C ALA A 40 1.91 3.95 4.99
N GLY A 41 2.62 4.60 4.05
CA GLY A 41 2.22 5.89 3.50
C GLY A 41 0.89 5.83 2.75
N VAL A 42 0.70 4.83 1.90
CA VAL A 42 -0.57 4.62 1.18
C VAL A 42 -1.71 4.35 2.17
N ALA A 43 -1.48 3.51 3.18
CA ALA A 43 -2.49 3.22 4.20
C ALA A 43 -2.93 4.47 4.96
N ALA A 44 -2.01 5.38 5.29
CA ALA A 44 -2.32 6.65 5.92
C ALA A 44 -3.21 7.54 5.04
N VAL A 45 -2.90 7.66 3.75
CA VAL A 45 -3.73 8.43 2.80
C VAL A 45 -5.12 7.82 2.68
N VAL A 46 -5.22 6.50 2.53
CA VAL A 46 -6.50 5.79 2.46
C VAL A 46 -7.31 6.00 3.72
N ALA A 47 -6.70 5.96 4.90
CA ALA A 47 -7.38 6.20 6.17
C ALA A 47 -7.94 7.63 6.28
N VAL A 48 -7.24 8.64 5.77
CA VAL A 48 -7.75 10.04 5.78
C VAL A 48 -8.92 10.21 4.81
N VAL A 49 -8.82 9.62 3.61
CA VAL A 49 -9.82 9.80 2.55
C VAL A 49 -11.09 8.97 2.83
N PHE A 50 -10.91 7.71 3.24
CA PHE A 50 -11.97 6.70 3.36
C PHE A 50 -12.24 6.23 4.79
N GLY A 51 -11.48 6.70 5.77
CA GLY A 51 -11.77 6.40 7.18
C GLY A 51 -13.09 7.02 7.63
N SER A 52 -13.53 6.64 8.84
CA SER A 52 -14.74 7.21 9.44
C SER A 52 -14.56 8.70 9.68
N GLY A 53 -15.52 9.51 9.21
CA GLY A 53 -15.42 10.96 9.17
C GLY A 53 -14.43 11.49 8.12
N GLY A 54 -14.01 10.64 7.18
CA GLY A 54 -13.12 10.99 6.09
C GLY A 54 -13.79 11.88 5.05
N THR A 55 -12.99 12.41 4.13
CA THR A 55 -13.44 13.33 3.09
C THR A 55 -14.56 12.74 2.25
N VAL A 56 -14.49 11.45 1.90
CA VAL A 56 -15.48 10.79 1.05
C VAL A 56 -16.82 10.62 1.77
N GLU A 57 -16.80 10.20 3.04
CA GLU A 57 -18.01 10.03 3.84
C GLU A 57 -18.74 11.37 4.01
N THR A 58 -18.00 12.42 4.35
CA THR A 58 -18.56 13.78 4.52
C THR A 58 -19.17 14.27 3.22
N MET A 59 -18.43 14.17 2.11
CA MET A 59 -18.91 14.60 0.80
C MET A 59 -20.18 13.85 0.37
N LEU A 60 -20.23 12.53 0.57
CA LEU A 60 -21.42 11.74 0.22
C LEU A 60 -22.61 12.13 1.10
N THR A 61 -22.39 12.31 2.40
CA THR A 61 -23.43 12.73 3.34
C THR A 61 -24.01 14.09 2.95
N ASP A 62 -23.17 15.08 2.67
CA ASP A 62 -23.58 16.43 2.26
C ASP A 62 -24.41 16.42 0.96
N ILE A 63 -24.01 15.58 -0.01
CA ILE A 63 -24.73 15.43 -1.27
C ILE A 63 -26.12 14.83 -1.01
N PHE A 64 -26.21 13.75 -0.23
CA PHE A 64 -27.49 13.11 0.07
C PHE A 64 -28.41 14.00 0.91
N ASP A 65 -27.87 14.74 1.87
CA ASP A 65 -28.64 15.70 2.67
C ASP A 65 -29.15 16.87 1.83
N SER A 66 -28.34 17.34 0.88
CA SER A 66 -28.75 18.37 -0.09
C SER A 66 -29.89 17.86 -0.99
N ILE A 67 -29.81 16.61 -1.47
CA ILE A 67 -30.86 16.00 -2.29
C ILE A 67 -32.13 15.83 -1.45
N LYS A 68 -32.02 15.29 -0.24
CA LYS A 68 -33.14 15.12 0.69
C LYS A 68 -33.86 16.44 0.94
N THR A 69 -33.11 17.49 1.27
CA THR A 69 -33.66 18.84 1.48
C THR A 69 -34.41 19.36 0.26
N LYS A 70 -33.85 19.17 -0.95
CA LYS A 70 -34.52 19.58 -2.19
C LYS A 70 -35.81 18.81 -2.46
N VAL A 71 -35.81 17.50 -2.19
CA VAL A 71 -36.99 16.64 -2.35
C VAL A 71 -38.07 17.04 -1.34
N ASP A 72 -37.72 17.17 -0.06
CA ASP A 72 -38.65 17.56 1.00
C ASP A 72 -39.29 18.93 0.71
N ASN A 73 -38.51 19.90 0.27
CA ASN A 73 -39.02 21.21 -0.13
C ASN A 73 -39.96 21.14 -1.36
N SER A 74 -39.65 20.28 -2.33
CA SER A 74 -40.50 20.09 -3.51
C SER A 74 -41.83 19.43 -3.15
N MET A 75 -41.83 18.53 -2.16
CA MET A 75 -43.04 17.86 -1.66
C MET A 75 -43.87 18.78 -0.75
N ALA A 76 -43.24 19.62 0.07
CA ALA A 76 -43.94 20.56 0.94
C ALA A 76 -44.68 21.66 0.15
N GLY A 77 -44.10 22.11 -0.97
CA GLY A 77 -44.76 23.04 -1.90
C GLY A 77 -45.94 22.46 -2.66
N ALA A 78 -46.16 21.14 -2.60
CA ALA A 78 -47.25 20.45 -3.28
C ALA A 78 -48.49 20.19 -2.40
N THR A 79 -48.57 20.80 -1.21
CA THR A 79 -49.80 20.76 -0.41
C THR A 79 -50.88 21.56 -1.14
N PRO A 80 -51.95 20.95 -1.69
CA PRO A 80 -53.04 21.70 -2.30
C PRO A 80 -53.72 22.50 -1.19
N ALA A 81 -53.97 23.79 -1.44
CA ALA A 81 -54.79 24.61 -0.55
C ALA A 81 -56.15 23.89 -0.32
N PRO A 82 -56.68 23.88 0.93
CA PRO A 82 -57.99 23.30 1.21
C PRO A 82 -59.11 24.01 0.46
#